data_AF-A0A6P2FGG9-F1
#
_entry.id   AF-A0A6P2FGG9-F1
#
_cell.length_a   1.000
_cell.length_b   1.000
_cell.length_c   1.000
_cell.angle_alpha   90.00
_cell.angle_beta   90.00
_cell.angle_gamma   90.00
#
_symmetry.space_group_name_H-M   'P 1'
#
loop_
_entity.id
_entity.type
_entity.pdbx_description
1 polymer ?
#
loop_
_entity_poly.entity_id
_entity_poly.type
_entity_poly.pdbx_seq_one_letter_code
_entity_poly.pdbx_strand_id
1 'polypeptide(L)'
;MSNPTPSVVQLAPRADAFDPALEWTRARELHEAGRFDEAEQSYDRILAAAPDHAEALHFKGLAAHQRGDHARAITLIRAAIALDGEQFGWYSNLGNVLLLDEQPDAAGEAYEQALRLAPERADVHNNLGVFQDERGRLEEAEATLRRALALGSDKAEIHANLGRVLLRLARNDEALGCLNQALRLNPELTMARPLLGMIYRRLGQLDAAAQVYRDWLARDPGDPTALHHLAGCSGEAVPERAADAYVERTFNAFANTFDKTLGRLNYRAPAQVAEAVARHLGEPRHALDVLDAGCGTGLCGPLIAPYARHLAGVDLSQRMLDKARLRDVYDTLTKAELTGFLEDAVPASCDLIVSADVLIYFGELDRCFQAAAKVLRPGGWLVFTVEALPSEDGADFRLHAHGRYSHREGYLRQVLAAAGLAIEGLERVLLRAEAGEPVDGWMVSCRKGAPSAAH
;
A
#
# COMPACT_ATOMS: atom_id res chain seq x y z
N MET A 1 22.49 -61.53 65.03
CA MET A 1 22.07 -60.22 65.56
C MET A 1 22.31 -59.21 64.45
N SER A 2 21.26 -58.94 63.68
CA SER A 2 21.33 -58.12 62.46
C SER A 2 20.98 -56.68 62.82
N ASN A 3 21.88 -55.75 62.53
CA ASN A 3 21.61 -54.31 62.59
C ASN A 3 20.64 -53.91 61.47
N PRO A 4 19.67 -53.01 61.71
CA PRO A 4 18.85 -52.45 60.65
C PRO A 4 19.61 -51.31 59.97
N THR A 5 19.74 -51.39 58.65
CA THR A 5 20.17 -50.29 57.78
C THR A 5 19.06 -49.22 57.74
N PRO A 6 19.36 -47.91 57.80
CA PRO A 6 18.33 -46.89 57.73
C PRO A 6 17.79 -46.76 56.30
N SER A 7 16.46 -46.71 56.20
CA SER A 7 15.71 -46.44 54.97
C SER A 7 16.07 -45.07 54.41
N VAL A 8 16.69 -45.03 53.23
CA VAL A 8 16.82 -43.81 52.42
C VAL A 8 15.44 -43.51 51.84
N VAL A 9 14.73 -42.54 52.44
CA VAL A 9 13.53 -41.96 51.82
C VAL A 9 13.98 -41.16 50.61
N GLN A 10 13.82 -41.76 49.43
CA GLN A 10 13.99 -41.08 48.16
C GLN A 10 12.79 -40.15 47.97
N LEU A 11 12.97 -38.87 48.34
CA LEU A 11 12.00 -37.81 48.03
C LEU A 11 11.92 -37.69 46.51
N ALA A 12 10.78 -38.09 45.95
CA ALA A 12 10.44 -37.79 44.56
C ALA A 12 10.52 -36.26 44.34
N PRO A 13 10.97 -35.78 43.16
CA PRO A 13 10.94 -34.36 42.86
C PRO A 13 9.50 -33.88 42.97
N ARG A 14 9.26 -32.88 43.83
CA ARG A 14 7.98 -32.17 43.86
C ARG A 14 7.72 -31.70 42.43
N ALA A 15 6.55 -32.03 41.87
CA ALA A 15 6.06 -31.36 40.67
C ALA A 15 6.20 -29.85 40.91
N ASP A 16 6.86 -29.14 39.99
CA ASP A 16 7.05 -27.70 40.09
C ASP A 16 5.70 -27.05 40.39
N ALA A 17 5.56 -26.55 41.62
CA ALA A 17 4.33 -25.89 42.03
C ALA A 17 4.17 -24.67 41.12
N PHE A 18 2.98 -24.49 40.56
CA PHE A 18 2.68 -23.34 39.73
C PHE A 18 3.03 -22.05 40.49
N ASP A 19 4.03 -21.32 39.99
CA ASP A 19 4.45 -20.03 40.51
C ASP A 19 3.99 -18.94 39.53
N PRO A 20 2.96 -18.15 39.89
CA PRO A 20 2.42 -17.10 39.02
C PRO A 20 3.47 -16.08 38.56
N ALA A 21 4.46 -15.77 39.41
CA ALA A 21 5.48 -14.77 39.08
C ALA A 21 6.48 -15.32 38.05
N LEU A 22 6.87 -16.59 38.20
CA LEU A 22 7.72 -17.26 37.22
C LEU A 22 7.01 -17.43 35.88
N GLU A 23 5.73 -17.83 35.91
CA GLU A 23 4.95 -17.98 34.69
C GLU A 23 4.70 -16.63 34.00
N TRP A 24 4.53 -15.55 34.76
CA TRP A 24 4.43 -14.18 34.22
C TRP A 24 5.69 -13.76 33.47
N THR A 25 6.86 -13.96 34.08
CA THR A 25 8.16 -13.68 33.43
C THR A 25 8.30 -14.47 32.14
N ARG A 26 8.01 -15.78 32.19
CA ARG A 26 8.04 -16.65 31.01
C ARG A 26 7.10 -16.17 29.91
N ALA A 27 5.86 -15.79 30.27
CA ALA A 27 4.87 -15.32 29.30
C ALA A 27 5.37 -14.07 28.57
N ARG A 28 5.98 -13.13 29.29
CA ARG A 28 6.56 -11.90 28.72
C ARG A 28 7.76 -12.19 27.81
N GLU A 29 8.68 -13.07 28.23
CA GLU A 29 9.82 -13.46 27.39
C GLU A 29 9.37 -14.12 26.08
N LEU A 30 8.36 -15.00 26.15
CA LEU A 30 7.78 -15.61 24.96
C LEU A 30 7.12 -14.58 24.04
N HIS A 31 6.41 -13.61 24.63
CA HIS A 31 5.79 -12.51 23.90
C HIS A 31 6.84 -11.64 23.18
N GLU A 32 7.89 -11.23 23.90
CA GLU A 32 8.99 -10.43 23.36
C GLU A 32 9.75 -11.19 22.25
N ALA A 33 9.84 -12.52 22.36
CA ALA A 33 10.39 -13.39 21.33
C ALA A 33 9.43 -13.67 20.15
N GLY A 34 8.23 -13.10 20.14
CA GLY A 34 7.23 -13.30 19.08
C GLY A 34 6.54 -14.67 19.10
N ARG A 35 6.72 -15.47 20.16
CA ARG A 35 6.13 -16.81 20.33
C ARG A 35 4.73 -16.69 20.94
N PHE A 36 3.83 -16.03 20.20
CA PHE A 36 2.52 -15.60 20.71
C PHE A 36 1.63 -16.76 21.17
N ASP A 37 1.67 -17.91 20.49
CA ASP A 37 0.89 -19.10 20.88
C ASP A 37 1.30 -19.65 22.25
N GLU A 38 2.59 -19.63 22.54
CA GLU A 38 3.14 -20.12 23.81
C GLU A 38 3.02 -19.08 24.93
N ALA A 39 3.13 -17.80 24.57
CA ALA A 39 2.84 -16.70 25.48
C ALA A 39 1.37 -16.77 25.93
N GLU A 40 0.44 -17.01 24.99
CA GLU A 40 -0.98 -17.18 25.28
C GLU A 40 -1.26 -18.34 26.24
N GLN A 41 -0.61 -19.49 26.04
CA GLN A 41 -0.72 -20.62 26.98
C GLN A 41 -0.23 -20.27 28.39
N SER A 42 0.86 -19.49 28.48
CA SER A 42 1.37 -19.03 29.78
C SER A 42 0.39 -18.06 30.44
N TYR A 43 -0.19 -17.12 29.68
CA TYR A 43 -1.25 -16.23 30.19
C TYR A 43 -2.49 -17.02 30.63
N ASP A 44 -2.86 -18.08 29.93
CA ASP A 44 -3.98 -18.95 30.31
C ASP A 44 -3.75 -19.65 31.65
N ARG A 45 -2.54 -20.11 31.94
CA ARG A 45 -2.21 -20.70 33.25
C ARG A 45 -2.31 -19.67 34.37
N ILE A 46 -1.86 -18.44 34.12
CA ILE A 46 -2.00 -17.32 35.07
C ILE A 46 -3.48 -17.02 35.33
N LEU A 47 -4.28 -16.91 34.27
CA LEU A 47 -5.71 -16.63 34.37
C LEU A 47 -6.52 -17.79 34.97
N ALA A 48 -6.05 -19.03 34.85
CA ALA A 48 -6.66 -20.17 35.53
C ALA A 48 -6.48 -20.11 37.05
N ALA A 49 -5.34 -19.58 37.52
CA ALA A 49 -5.07 -19.39 38.95
C ALA A 49 -5.65 -18.07 39.50
N ALA A 50 -5.67 -17.02 38.68
CA ALA A 50 -6.17 -15.69 39.00
C ALA A 50 -6.97 -15.10 37.81
N PRO A 51 -8.27 -15.40 37.71
CA PRO A 51 -9.11 -14.98 36.56
C PRO A 51 -9.25 -13.47 36.39
N ASP A 52 -9.00 -12.70 37.45
CA ASP A 52 -9.06 -11.24 37.52
C ASP A 52 -7.69 -10.57 37.38
N HIS A 53 -6.66 -11.30 36.90
CA HIS A 53 -5.34 -10.73 36.63
C HIS A 53 -5.37 -9.82 35.39
N ALA A 54 -5.66 -8.53 35.60
CA ALA A 54 -5.84 -7.52 34.56
C ALA A 54 -4.69 -7.46 33.54
N GLU A 55 -3.42 -7.44 34.00
CA GLU A 55 -2.27 -7.41 33.08
C GLU A 55 -2.20 -8.65 32.17
N ALA A 56 -2.48 -9.85 32.69
CA ALA A 56 -2.48 -11.07 31.89
C ALA A 56 -3.59 -11.07 30.84
N LEU A 57 -4.77 -10.53 31.15
CA LEU A 57 -5.83 -10.30 30.16
C LEU A 57 -5.37 -9.34 29.07
N HIS A 58 -4.77 -8.20 29.44
CA HIS A 58 -4.29 -7.20 28.47
C HIS A 58 -3.24 -7.79 27.53
N PHE A 59 -2.19 -8.45 28.07
CA PHE A 59 -1.13 -9.02 27.26
C PHE A 59 -1.57 -10.23 26.42
N LYS A 60 -2.52 -11.04 26.93
CA LYS A 60 -3.18 -12.07 26.12
C LYS A 60 -3.95 -11.45 24.95
N GLY A 61 -4.61 -10.31 25.18
CA GLY A 61 -5.26 -9.54 24.13
C GLY A 61 -4.27 -9.04 23.07
N LEU A 62 -3.10 -8.53 23.48
CA LEU A 62 -2.04 -8.14 22.54
C LEU A 62 -1.52 -9.32 21.72
N ALA A 63 -1.32 -10.49 22.34
CA ALA A 63 -0.91 -11.70 21.63
C ALA A 63 -1.97 -12.15 20.59
N ALA A 64 -3.26 -12.08 20.94
CA ALA A 64 -4.35 -12.34 20.01
C ALA A 64 -4.34 -11.35 18.83
N HIS A 65 -4.09 -10.07 19.12
CA HIS A 65 -3.98 -9.03 18.09
C HIS A 65 -2.83 -9.30 17.11
N GLN A 66 -1.64 -9.65 17.61
CA GLN A 66 -0.46 -9.96 16.80
C GLN A 66 -0.65 -11.21 15.91
N ARG A 67 -1.59 -12.08 16.27
CA ARG A 67 -2.04 -13.22 15.45
C ARG A 67 -3.15 -12.88 14.44
N GLY A 68 -3.61 -11.63 14.41
CA GLY A 68 -4.69 -11.17 13.53
C GLY A 68 -6.11 -11.35 14.10
N ASP A 69 -6.25 -11.84 15.34
CA ASP A 69 -7.56 -12.01 15.99
C ASP A 69 -7.94 -10.74 16.78
N HIS A 70 -8.32 -9.71 16.01
CA HIS A 70 -8.62 -8.37 16.54
C HIS A 70 -9.86 -8.35 17.43
N ALA A 71 -10.91 -9.11 17.08
CA ALA A 71 -12.13 -9.21 17.87
C ALA A 71 -11.87 -9.79 19.27
N ARG A 72 -11.08 -10.86 19.37
CA ARG A 72 -10.71 -11.44 20.67
C ARG A 72 -9.79 -10.50 21.45
N ALA A 73 -8.86 -9.83 20.77
CA ALA A 73 -8.00 -8.83 21.39
C ALA A 73 -8.81 -7.70 22.05
N ILE A 74 -9.79 -7.13 21.35
CA ILE A 74 -10.68 -6.08 21.89
C ILE A 74 -11.40 -6.57 23.14
N THR A 75 -11.93 -7.79 23.11
CA THR A 75 -12.64 -8.38 24.25
C THR A 75 -11.74 -8.51 25.48
N LEU A 76 -10.54 -9.04 25.30
CA LEU A 76 -9.57 -9.25 26.39
C LEU A 76 -9.03 -7.93 26.96
N ILE A 77 -8.72 -6.97 26.10
CA ILE A 77 -8.23 -5.65 26.53
C ILE A 77 -9.33 -4.88 27.27
N ARG A 78 -10.59 -4.94 26.82
CA ARG A 78 -11.73 -4.34 27.55
C ARG A 78 -11.94 -5.00 28.91
N ALA A 79 -11.77 -6.32 29.01
CA ALA A 79 -11.86 -7.02 30.29
C ALA A 79 -10.74 -6.58 31.26
N ALA A 80 -9.51 -6.39 30.76
CA ALA A 80 -8.42 -5.84 31.56
C ALA A 80 -8.75 -4.42 32.06
N ILE A 81 -9.22 -3.53 31.16
CA ILE A 81 -9.60 -2.15 31.49
C ILE A 81 -10.76 -2.09 32.52
N ALA A 82 -11.70 -3.04 32.47
CA ALA A 82 -12.79 -3.11 33.44
C ALA A 82 -12.30 -3.48 34.86
N LEU A 83 -11.16 -4.16 34.97
CA LEU A 83 -10.54 -4.54 36.25
C LEU A 83 -9.58 -3.44 36.76
N ASP A 84 -8.80 -2.85 35.86
CA ASP A 84 -7.92 -1.71 36.16
C ASP A 84 -8.01 -0.67 35.02
N GLY A 85 -8.80 0.37 35.25
CA GLY A 85 -9.13 1.39 34.27
C GLY A 85 -8.19 2.59 34.25
N GLU A 86 -7.11 2.60 35.04
CA GLU A 86 -6.21 3.77 35.18
C GLU A 86 -4.99 3.69 34.24
N GLN A 87 -4.81 2.56 33.55
CA GLN A 87 -3.66 2.31 32.68
C GLN A 87 -3.86 2.93 31.29
N PHE A 88 -3.41 4.18 31.10
CA PHE A 88 -3.52 4.91 29.82
C PHE A 88 -2.99 4.11 28.61
N GLY A 89 -1.94 3.30 28.81
CA GLY A 89 -1.32 2.50 27.75
C GLY A 89 -2.25 1.45 27.17
N TRP A 90 -3.17 0.91 27.98
CA TRP A 90 -4.14 -0.09 27.55
C TRP A 90 -5.20 0.52 26.64
N TYR A 91 -5.61 1.76 26.89
CA TYR A 91 -6.50 2.50 26.00
C TYR A 91 -5.81 2.87 24.69
N SER A 92 -4.52 3.23 24.70
CA SER A 92 -3.75 3.44 23.46
C SER A 92 -3.69 2.16 22.61
N ASN A 93 -3.44 1.02 23.25
CA ASN A 93 -3.43 -0.27 22.59
C ASN A 93 -4.83 -0.65 22.07
N LEU A 94 -5.88 -0.46 22.88
CA LEU A 94 -7.26 -0.69 22.46
C LEU A 94 -7.60 0.15 21.23
N GLY A 95 -7.21 1.43 21.20
CA GLY A 95 -7.38 2.31 20.04
C GLY A 95 -6.72 1.73 18.79
N ASN A 96 -5.47 1.28 18.88
CA ASN A 96 -4.76 0.66 17.75
C ASN A 96 -5.47 -0.59 17.23
N VAL A 97 -5.94 -1.47 18.12
CA VAL A 97 -6.65 -2.70 17.73
C VAL A 97 -8.00 -2.38 17.10
N LEU A 98 -8.75 -1.41 17.65
CA LEU A 98 -10.04 -0.97 17.11
C LEU A 98 -9.91 -0.37 15.71
N LEU A 99 -8.80 0.32 15.40
CA LEU A 99 -8.55 0.81 14.05
C LEU A 99 -8.39 -0.32 13.03
N LEU A 100 -7.67 -1.36 13.42
CA LEU A 100 -7.45 -2.54 12.56
C LEU A 100 -8.70 -3.40 12.42
N ASP A 101 -9.62 -3.33 13.38
CA ASP A 101 -10.97 -3.91 13.32
C ASP A 101 -12.00 -2.99 12.64
N GLU A 102 -11.57 -1.90 12.00
CA GLU A 102 -12.42 -0.92 11.29
C GLU A 102 -13.48 -0.22 12.17
N GLN A 103 -13.20 -0.02 13.47
CA GLN A 103 -14.03 0.71 14.44
C GLN A 103 -13.44 2.08 14.84
N PRO A 104 -13.38 3.08 13.94
CA PRO A 104 -12.63 4.31 14.16
C PRO A 104 -13.21 5.24 15.23
N ASP A 105 -14.52 5.22 15.46
CA ASP A 105 -15.15 6.08 16.46
C ASP A 105 -14.81 5.60 17.88
N ALA A 106 -14.93 4.30 18.12
CA ALA A 106 -14.50 3.66 19.36
C ALA A 106 -12.98 3.79 19.59
N ALA A 107 -12.18 3.75 18.51
CA ALA A 107 -10.75 4.00 18.61
C ALA A 107 -10.45 5.43 19.10
N GLY A 108 -11.19 6.42 18.58
CA GLY A 108 -11.09 7.81 19.02
C GLY A 108 -11.38 7.98 20.51
N GLU A 109 -12.48 7.39 20.99
CA GLU A 109 -12.83 7.39 22.42
C GLU A 109 -11.73 6.78 23.29
N ALA A 110 -11.10 5.69 22.84
CA ALA A 110 -10.00 5.06 23.55
C ALA A 110 -8.76 5.98 23.63
N TYR A 111 -8.35 6.61 22.52
CA TYR A 111 -7.23 7.55 22.56
C TYR A 111 -7.52 8.79 23.42
N GLU A 112 -8.74 9.33 23.37
CA GLU A 112 -9.15 10.43 24.24
C GLU A 112 -9.12 10.02 25.72
N GLN A 113 -9.52 8.80 26.04
CA GLN A 113 -9.41 8.28 27.40
C GLN A 113 -7.95 8.10 27.85
N ALA A 114 -7.07 7.62 26.97
CA ALA A 114 -5.63 7.57 27.24
C ALA A 114 -5.09 8.98 27.55
N LEU A 115 -5.52 9.99 26.78
CA LEU A 115 -5.12 11.39 26.99
C LEU A 115 -5.66 11.95 28.31
N ARG A 116 -6.91 11.66 28.68
CA ARG A 116 -7.49 12.08 29.97
C ARG A 116 -6.71 11.53 31.17
N LEU A 117 -6.28 10.27 31.09
CA LEU A 117 -5.50 9.63 32.16
C LEU A 117 -4.06 10.14 32.23
N ALA A 118 -3.48 10.56 31.11
CA ALA A 118 -2.08 10.97 31.03
C ALA A 118 -1.87 12.21 30.13
N PRO A 119 -2.36 13.40 30.54
CA PRO A 119 -2.39 14.59 29.68
C PRO A 119 -1.01 15.17 29.35
N GLU A 120 0.01 14.89 30.15
CA GLU A 120 1.38 15.40 29.98
C GLU A 120 2.34 14.35 29.37
N ARG A 121 1.81 13.26 28.80
CA ARG A 121 2.60 12.18 28.18
C ARG A 121 2.72 12.36 26.66
N ALA A 122 3.93 12.65 26.19
CA ALA A 122 4.19 12.90 24.77
C ALA A 122 3.83 11.70 23.85
N ASP A 123 4.02 10.47 24.30
CA ASP A 123 3.66 9.26 23.55
C ASP A 123 2.15 9.10 23.34
N VAL A 124 1.33 9.55 24.31
CA VAL A 124 -0.13 9.55 24.18
C VAL A 124 -0.59 10.57 23.15
N HIS A 125 -0.04 11.79 23.21
CA HIS A 125 -0.26 12.80 22.17
C HIS A 125 0.20 12.32 20.79
N ASN A 126 1.34 11.64 20.70
CA ASN A 126 1.81 11.06 19.43
C ASN A 126 0.81 10.05 18.86
N ASN A 127 0.30 9.12 19.66
CA ASN A 127 -0.67 8.12 19.20
C ASN A 127 -1.99 8.78 18.73
N LEU A 128 -2.51 9.74 19.50
CA LEU A 128 -3.70 10.49 19.11
C LEU A 128 -3.48 11.31 17.82
N GLY A 129 -2.31 11.94 17.68
CA GLY A 129 -1.94 12.70 16.49
C GLY A 129 -1.83 11.83 15.24
N VAL A 130 -1.27 10.62 15.36
CA VAL A 130 -1.23 9.64 14.26
C VAL A 130 -2.64 9.19 13.88
N PHE A 131 -3.51 8.91 14.85
CA PHE A 131 -4.91 8.60 14.57
C PHE A 131 -5.64 9.76 13.86
N GLN A 132 -5.47 11.00 14.32
CA GLN A 132 -6.06 12.19 13.68
C GLN A 132 -5.57 12.34 12.23
N ASP A 133 -4.27 12.11 11.97
CA ASP A 133 -3.66 12.09 10.63
C ASP A 133 -4.33 11.04 9.73
N GLU A 134 -4.49 9.79 10.19
CA GLU A 134 -5.17 8.73 9.44
C GLU A 134 -6.64 9.05 9.12
N ARG A 135 -7.32 9.76 10.03
CA ARG A 135 -8.69 10.26 9.81
C ARG A 135 -8.75 11.50 8.91
N GLY A 136 -7.61 12.07 8.54
CA GLY A 136 -7.52 13.26 7.69
C GLY A 136 -7.84 14.57 8.41
N ARG A 137 -7.87 14.58 9.75
CA ARG A 137 -8.02 15.78 10.59
C ARG A 137 -6.63 16.39 10.79
N LEU A 138 -6.08 16.97 9.73
CA LEU A 138 -4.66 17.31 9.63
C LEU A 138 -4.25 18.44 10.59
N GLU A 139 -5.09 19.46 10.74
CA GLU A 139 -4.83 20.60 11.62
C GLU A 139 -4.85 20.19 13.09
N GLU A 140 -5.78 19.30 13.47
CA GLU A 140 -5.81 18.70 14.81
C GLU A 140 -4.58 17.83 15.05
N ALA A 141 -4.21 16.99 14.09
CA ALA A 141 -3.02 16.14 14.16
C ALA A 141 -1.74 16.98 14.37
N GLU A 142 -1.61 18.08 13.62
CA GLU A 142 -0.48 19.02 13.76
C GLU A 142 -0.42 19.61 15.17
N ALA A 143 -1.55 20.10 15.69
CA ALA A 143 -1.62 20.69 17.03
C ALA A 143 -1.23 19.67 18.11
N THR A 144 -1.78 18.45 18.03
CA THR A 144 -1.51 17.36 18.99
C THR A 144 -0.04 16.92 18.94
N LEU A 145 0.53 16.75 17.75
CA LEU A 145 1.94 16.37 17.60
C LEU A 145 2.90 17.47 18.07
N ARG A 146 2.56 18.75 17.84
CA ARG A 146 3.33 19.87 18.41
C ARG A 146 3.25 19.90 19.94
N ARG A 147 2.10 19.56 20.54
CA ARG A 147 1.99 19.40 21.99
C ARG A 147 2.89 18.27 22.49
N ALA A 148 2.95 17.14 21.77
CA ALA A 148 3.85 16.04 22.10
C ALA A 148 5.33 16.48 22.14
N LEU A 149 5.76 17.30 21.17
CA LEU A 149 7.13 17.87 21.16
C LEU A 149 7.34 18.89 22.28
N ALA A 150 6.35 19.75 22.56
CA ALA A 150 6.43 20.75 23.63
C ALA A 150 6.53 20.15 25.04
N LEU A 151 6.07 18.90 25.21
CA LEU A 151 6.24 18.12 26.44
C LEU A 151 7.68 17.58 26.63
N GLY A 152 8.62 17.95 25.76
CA GLY A 152 10.05 17.67 25.93
C GLY A 152 10.50 16.29 25.42
N SER A 153 9.77 15.71 24.46
CA SER A 153 10.12 14.40 23.90
C SER A 153 11.05 14.53 22.68
N ASP A 154 12.33 14.17 22.86
CA ASP A 154 13.32 14.06 21.77
C ASP A 154 13.17 12.75 20.96
N LYS A 155 11.93 12.30 20.76
CA LYS A 155 11.63 11.07 20.00
C LYS A 155 11.60 11.38 18.51
N ALA A 156 12.45 10.69 17.75
CA ALA A 156 12.55 10.84 16.30
C ALA A 156 11.20 10.58 15.59
N GLU A 157 10.40 9.64 16.11
CA GLU A 157 9.11 9.24 15.55
C GLU A 157 8.10 10.39 15.55
N ILE A 158 8.08 11.22 16.61
CA ILE A 158 7.15 12.34 16.72
C ILE A 158 7.47 13.41 15.66
N HIS A 159 8.75 13.69 15.47
CA HIS A 159 9.21 14.58 14.40
C HIS A 159 8.86 14.05 13.01
N ALA A 160 9.03 12.74 12.76
CA ALA A 160 8.66 12.15 11.48
C ALA A 160 7.15 12.16 11.24
N ASN A 161 6.34 11.89 12.28
CA ASN A 161 4.88 11.97 12.20
C ASN A 161 4.42 13.41 11.93
N LEU A 162 4.98 14.41 12.61
CA LEU A 162 4.68 15.81 12.34
C LEU A 162 5.09 16.21 10.93
N GLY A 163 6.27 15.78 10.47
CA GLY A 163 6.75 16.01 9.11
C GLY A 163 5.79 15.44 8.06
N ARG A 164 5.24 14.24 8.28
CA ARG A 164 4.23 13.63 7.41
C ARG A 164 2.93 14.45 7.38
N VAL A 165 2.44 14.90 8.52
CA VAL A 165 1.22 15.74 8.60
C VAL A 165 1.42 17.06 7.85
N LEU A 166 2.55 17.74 8.10
CA LEU A 166 2.90 18.99 7.42
C LEU A 166 3.02 18.83 5.91
N LEU A 167 3.55 17.69 5.45
CA LEU A 167 3.64 17.36 4.03
C LEU A 167 2.25 17.16 3.38
N ARG A 168 1.30 16.58 4.13
CA ARG A 168 -0.10 16.45 3.68
C ARG A 168 -0.84 17.80 3.68
N LEU A 169 -0.42 18.73 4.53
CA LEU A 169 -0.84 20.14 4.54
C LEU A 169 -0.09 21.01 3.51
N ALA A 170 0.76 20.41 2.66
CA ALA A 170 1.60 21.10 1.67
C ALA A 170 2.60 22.12 2.26
N ARG A 171 2.92 22.04 3.55
CA ARG A 171 3.92 22.89 4.25
C ARG A 171 5.31 22.24 4.16
N ASN A 172 5.85 22.18 2.93
CA ASN A 172 7.04 21.42 2.59
C ASN A 172 8.30 21.82 3.39
N ASP A 173 8.53 23.12 3.62
CA ASP A 173 9.73 23.60 4.34
C ASP A 173 9.73 23.18 5.81
N GLU A 174 8.59 23.27 6.49
CA GLU A 174 8.46 22.83 7.88
C GLU A 174 8.54 21.31 8.00
N ALA A 175 7.95 20.59 7.04
CA ALA A 175 8.05 19.14 6.96
C ALA A 175 9.51 18.69 6.81
N LEU A 176 10.28 19.38 5.95
CA LEU A 176 11.71 19.14 5.75
C LEU A 176 12.50 19.33 7.05
N GLY A 177 12.24 20.42 7.78
CA GLY A 177 12.85 20.68 9.09
C GLY A 177 12.56 19.57 10.10
N CYS A 178 11.31 19.11 10.17
CA CYS A 178 10.91 18.02 11.08
C CYS A 178 11.59 16.69 10.73
N LEU A 179 11.60 16.30 9.45
CA LEU A 179 12.20 15.03 9.03
C LEU A 179 13.72 15.01 9.15
N ASN A 180 14.38 16.14 8.91
CA ASN A 180 15.82 16.28 9.19
C ASN A 180 16.14 16.16 10.68
N GLN A 181 15.29 16.71 11.55
CA GLN A 181 15.44 16.52 13.00
C GLN A 181 15.19 15.06 13.40
N ALA A 182 14.20 14.39 12.81
CA ALA A 182 13.94 12.98 13.03
C ALA A 182 15.16 12.10 12.69
N LEU A 183 15.76 12.30 11.51
CA LEU A 183 16.97 11.56 11.10
C LEU A 183 18.22 11.95 11.89
N ARG A 184 18.29 13.17 12.44
CA ARG A 184 19.37 13.56 13.36
C ARG A 184 19.30 12.80 14.68
N LEU A 185 18.08 12.63 15.21
CA LEU A 185 17.82 11.91 16.47
C LEU A 185 17.96 10.40 16.29
N ASN A 186 17.46 9.87 15.17
CA ASN A 186 17.60 8.47 14.81
C ASN A 186 17.91 8.33 13.30
N PRO A 187 19.19 8.20 12.93
CA PRO A 187 19.59 7.98 11.54
C PRO A 187 19.00 6.73 10.90
N GLU A 188 18.57 5.74 11.69
CA GLU A 188 18.03 4.48 11.21
C GLU A 188 16.50 4.49 11.10
N LEU A 189 15.85 5.65 11.29
CA LEU A 189 14.39 5.77 11.15
C LEU A 189 13.95 5.61 9.69
N THR A 190 13.60 4.38 9.30
CA THR A 190 13.26 3.98 7.93
C THR A 190 12.15 4.83 7.31
N MET A 191 11.13 5.19 8.10
CA MET A 191 9.96 5.95 7.64
C MET A 191 10.28 7.37 7.14
N ALA A 192 11.40 7.97 7.55
CA ALA A 192 11.68 9.38 7.25
C ALA A 192 12.27 9.60 5.85
N ARG A 193 13.08 8.66 5.34
CA ARG A 193 13.75 8.79 4.03
C ARG A 193 12.80 8.90 2.84
N PRO A 194 11.75 8.06 2.70
CA PRO A 194 10.78 8.19 1.61
C PRO A 194 10.09 9.56 1.61
N LEU A 195 9.78 10.10 2.80
CA LEU A 195 9.13 11.40 2.94
C LEU A 195 10.04 12.56 2.53
N LEU A 196 11.32 12.50 2.89
CA LEU A 196 12.33 13.48 2.45
C LEU A 196 12.50 13.49 0.93
N GLY A 197 12.66 12.30 0.32
CA GLY A 197 12.76 12.19 -1.14
C GLY A 197 11.54 12.75 -1.85
N MET A 198 10.34 12.52 -1.31
CA MET A 198 9.09 13.10 -1.82
C MET A 198 9.05 14.64 -1.69
N ILE A 199 9.51 15.20 -0.57
CA ILE A 199 9.55 16.66 -0.37
C ILE A 199 10.51 17.31 -1.35
N TYR A 200 11.76 16.83 -1.44
CA TYR A 200 12.74 17.39 -2.37
C TYR A 200 12.25 17.36 -3.80
N ARG A 201 11.58 16.27 -4.19
CA ARG A 201 10.94 16.17 -5.50
C ARG A 201 9.84 17.21 -5.70
N ARG A 202 8.95 17.41 -4.72
CA ARG A 202 7.88 18.43 -4.80
C ARG A 202 8.44 19.85 -4.89
N LEU A 203 9.60 20.09 -4.28
CA LEU A 203 10.33 21.37 -4.36
C LEU A 203 11.18 21.51 -5.63
N GLY A 204 11.19 20.51 -6.53
CA GLY A 204 12.02 20.53 -7.75
C GLY A 204 13.52 20.33 -7.51
N GLN A 205 13.93 20.01 -6.27
CA GLN A 205 15.32 19.80 -5.88
C GLN A 205 15.75 18.35 -6.18
N LEU A 206 15.83 18.00 -7.46
CA LEU A 206 16.03 16.62 -7.92
C LEU A 206 17.38 16.02 -7.48
N ASP A 207 18.45 16.81 -7.47
CA ASP A 207 19.77 16.34 -7.01
C ASP A 207 19.75 15.97 -5.52
N ALA A 208 19.07 16.76 -4.70
CA ALA A 208 18.89 16.48 -3.28
C ALA A 208 18.03 15.22 -3.06
N ALA A 209 16.94 15.07 -3.84
CA ALA A 209 16.13 13.87 -3.82
C ALA A 209 16.95 12.62 -4.20
N ALA A 210 17.72 12.70 -5.28
CA ALA A 210 18.62 11.63 -5.72
C ALA A 210 19.64 11.27 -4.62
N GLN A 211 20.20 12.26 -3.93
CA GLN A 211 21.13 11.99 -2.82
C GLN A 211 20.44 11.25 -1.66
N VAL A 212 19.21 11.63 -1.29
CA VAL A 212 18.44 10.90 -0.26
C VAL A 212 18.24 9.43 -0.65
N TYR A 213 17.92 9.15 -1.92
CA TYR A 213 17.76 7.77 -2.38
C TYR A 213 19.09 7.01 -2.44
N ARG A 214 20.20 7.64 -2.80
CA ARG A 214 21.54 7.02 -2.71
C ARG A 214 21.90 6.67 -1.27
N ASP A 215 21.63 7.56 -0.32
CA ASP A 215 21.88 7.32 1.11
C ASP A 215 21.00 6.21 1.70
N TRP A 216 19.78 6.05 1.15
CA TRP A 216 18.91 4.91 1.46
C TRP A 216 19.51 3.63 0.89
N LEU A 217 19.88 3.61 -0.39
CA LEU A 217 20.46 2.43 -1.06
C LEU A 217 21.82 2.01 -0.48
N ALA A 218 22.58 2.93 0.11
CA ALA A 218 23.81 2.58 0.84
C ALA A 218 23.54 1.68 2.06
N ARG A 219 22.34 1.74 2.63
CA ARG A 219 21.90 0.91 3.76
C ARG A 219 21.08 -0.30 3.32
N ASP A 220 20.23 -0.11 2.32
CA ASP A 220 19.36 -1.14 1.74
C ASP A 220 19.49 -1.13 0.21
N PRO A 221 20.54 -1.79 -0.34
CA PRO A 221 20.86 -1.71 -1.78
C PRO A 221 19.78 -2.27 -2.70
N GLY A 222 18.89 -3.10 -2.17
CA GLY A 222 17.84 -3.78 -2.92
C GLY A 222 16.49 -3.09 -2.84
N ASP A 223 16.36 -1.94 -2.15
CA ASP A 223 15.04 -1.34 -1.97
C ASP A 223 14.44 -0.86 -3.31
N PRO A 224 13.30 -1.43 -3.75
CA PRO A 224 12.73 -1.13 -5.07
C PRO A 224 12.18 0.30 -5.16
N THR A 225 11.76 0.91 -4.05
CA THR A 225 11.27 2.30 -4.04
C THR A 225 12.41 3.28 -4.21
N ALA A 226 13.51 3.08 -3.48
CA ALA A 226 14.69 3.92 -3.59
C ALA A 226 15.34 3.81 -4.98
N LEU A 227 15.48 2.59 -5.53
CA LEU A 227 15.99 2.37 -6.89
C LEU A 227 15.16 3.12 -7.94
N HIS A 228 13.83 2.94 -7.90
CA HIS A 228 12.93 3.51 -8.90
C HIS A 228 12.90 5.04 -8.85
N HIS A 229 12.82 5.63 -7.65
CA HIS A 229 12.84 7.08 -7.53
C HIS A 229 14.22 7.70 -7.75
N LEU A 230 15.32 7.00 -7.45
CA LEU A 230 16.65 7.44 -7.84
C LEU A 230 16.74 7.58 -9.36
N ALA A 231 16.35 6.54 -10.10
CA ALA A 231 16.35 6.56 -11.56
C ALA A 231 15.51 7.70 -12.14
N GLY A 232 14.31 7.95 -11.58
CA GLY A 232 13.46 9.07 -12.01
C GLY A 232 13.99 10.46 -11.64
N CYS A 233 14.79 10.58 -10.57
CA CYS A 233 15.39 11.84 -10.15
C CYS A 233 16.73 12.14 -10.85
N SER A 234 17.57 11.14 -11.07
CA SER A 234 18.90 11.30 -11.69
C SER A 234 18.89 11.12 -13.21
N GLY A 235 17.93 10.38 -13.76
CA GLY A 235 17.96 9.95 -15.16
C GLY A 235 19.00 8.87 -15.45
N GLU A 236 19.65 8.32 -14.43
CA GLU A 236 20.66 7.26 -14.54
C GLU A 236 20.01 5.89 -14.33
N ALA A 237 20.49 4.87 -15.05
CA ALA A 237 20.02 3.48 -14.93
C ALA A 237 18.48 3.35 -14.96
N VAL A 238 17.83 4.15 -15.82
CA VAL A 238 16.37 4.13 -15.97
C VAL A 238 15.94 2.74 -16.47
N PRO A 239 15.12 2.00 -15.69
CA PRO A 239 14.73 0.66 -16.09
C PRO A 239 13.71 0.73 -17.23
N GLU A 240 13.63 -0.34 -18.03
CA GLU A 240 12.66 -0.49 -19.11
C GLU A 240 11.22 -0.44 -18.60
N ARG A 241 10.98 -0.84 -17.35
CA ARG A 241 9.71 -0.67 -16.63
C ARG A 241 9.96 -0.63 -15.13
N ALA A 242 8.96 -0.17 -14.39
CA ALA A 242 8.97 -0.23 -12.94
C ALA A 242 9.04 -1.70 -12.47
N ALA A 243 9.85 -1.98 -11.45
CA ALA A 243 10.00 -3.33 -10.90
C ALA A 243 8.71 -3.80 -10.20
N ASP A 244 8.42 -5.10 -10.25
CA ASP A 244 7.19 -5.68 -9.68
C ASP A 244 7.05 -5.32 -8.19
N ALA A 245 8.13 -5.45 -7.42
CA ALA A 245 8.14 -5.12 -6.00
C ALA A 245 7.86 -3.63 -5.73
N TYR A 246 8.25 -2.73 -6.63
CA TYR A 246 7.92 -1.30 -6.51
C TYR A 246 6.43 -1.07 -6.75
N VAL A 247 5.92 -1.62 -7.85
CA VAL A 247 4.51 -1.48 -8.27
C VAL A 247 3.59 -2.07 -7.20
N GLU A 248 3.83 -3.32 -6.79
CA GLU A 248 3.03 -4.00 -5.77
C GLU A 248 3.05 -3.24 -4.43
N ARG A 249 4.21 -2.78 -3.96
CA ARG A 249 4.32 -1.98 -2.73
C ARG A 249 3.54 -0.67 -2.83
N THR A 250 3.69 0.03 -3.94
CA THR A 250 2.99 1.31 -4.20
C THR A 250 1.48 1.11 -4.10
N PHE A 251 0.93 0.15 -4.85
CA PHE A 251 -0.51 -0.10 -4.86
C PHE A 251 -1.04 -0.70 -3.56
N ASN A 252 -0.27 -1.56 -2.88
CA ASN A 252 -0.65 -2.08 -1.56
C ASN A 252 -0.77 -0.98 -0.49
N ALA A 253 0.05 0.07 -0.58
CA ALA A 253 -0.03 1.25 0.30
C ALA A 253 -1.26 2.12 -0.04
N PHE A 254 -1.63 2.21 -1.32
CA PHE A 254 -2.79 2.99 -1.75
C PHE A 254 -4.14 2.30 -1.52
N ALA A 255 -4.20 0.95 -1.50
CA ALA A 255 -5.45 0.19 -1.51
C ALA A 255 -6.49 0.62 -0.44
N ASN A 256 -6.05 1.06 0.74
CA ASN A 256 -6.95 1.47 1.83
C ASN A 256 -7.45 2.93 1.71
N THR A 257 -6.79 3.75 0.88
CA THR A 257 -7.11 5.18 0.70
C THR A 257 -7.50 5.52 -0.73
N PHE A 258 -7.53 4.52 -1.62
CA PHE A 258 -7.64 4.68 -3.07
C PHE A 258 -8.90 5.45 -3.48
N ASP A 259 -10.09 4.98 -3.10
CA ASP A 259 -11.36 5.64 -3.47
C ASP A 259 -11.46 7.09 -2.94
N LYS A 260 -10.92 7.36 -1.74
CA LYS A 260 -10.87 8.71 -1.15
C LYS A 260 -9.90 9.63 -1.89
N THR A 261 -8.84 9.07 -2.47
CA THR A 261 -7.81 9.81 -3.20
C THR A 261 -8.29 10.17 -4.61
N LEU A 262 -9.02 9.28 -5.28
CA LEU A 262 -9.53 9.51 -6.63
C LEU A 262 -10.45 10.71 -6.76
N GLY A 263 -11.35 10.94 -5.80
CA GLY A 263 -12.24 12.09 -5.80
C GLY A 263 -11.50 13.44 -5.81
N ARG A 264 -10.24 13.46 -5.36
CA ARG A 264 -9.40 14.67 -5.31
C ARG A 264 -8.57 14.89 -6.57
N LEU A 265 -8.46 13.87 -7.44
CA LEU A 265 -7.62 13.90 -8.64
C LEU A 265 -8.38 14.30 -9.91
N ASN A 266 -9.71 14.53 -9.84
CA ASN A 266 -10.55 14.70 -11.04
C ASN A 266 -10.23 13.61 -12.07
N TYR A 267 -10.17 12.36 -11.61
CA TYR A 267 -9.63 11.23 -12.36
C TYR A 267 -10.55 10.83 -13.52
N ARG A 268 -10.04 10.83 -14.76
CA ARG A 268 -10.86 10.66 -15.97
C ARG A 268 -10.55 9.44 -16.81
N ALA A 269 -9.37 8.83 -16.63
CA ALA A 269 -8.89 7.77 -17.53
C ALA A 269 -9.90 6.61 -17.75
N PRO A 270 -10.55 6.02 -16.72
CA PRO A 270 -11.52 4.95 -16.94
C PRO A 270 -12.75 5.37 -17.77
N ALA A 271 -13.27 6.58 -17.51
CA ALA A 271 -14.40 7.12 -18.26
C ALA A 271 -14.02 7.39 -19.72
N GLN A 272 -12.83 7.98 -19.95
CA GLN A 272 -12.34 8.24 -21.29
C GLN A 272 -12.08 6.93 -22.08
N VAL A 273 -11.57 5.88 -21.41
CA VAL A 273 -11.41 4.54 -22.02
C VAL A 273 -12.77 3.99 -22.44
N ALA A 274 -13.78 4.07 -21.57
CA ALA A 274 -15.13 3.61 -21.89
C ALA A 274 -15.78 4.41 -23.04
N GLU A 275 -15.57 5.72 -23.08
CA GLU A 275 -16.00 6.58 -24.20
C GLU A 275 -15.33 6.20 -25.52
N ALA A 276 -14.02 5.90 -25.49
CA ALA A 276 -13.29 5.41 -26.67
C ALA A 276 -13.82 4.05 -27.15
N VAL A 277 -14.11 3.13 -26.22
CA VAL A 277 -14.77 1.84 -26.54
C VAL A 277 -16.13 2.06 -27.20
N ALA A 278 -16.98 2.93 -26.63
CA ALA A 278 -18.30 3.24 -27.17
C ALA A 278 -18.25 3.84 -28.58
N ARG A 279 -17.26 4.71 -28.85
CA ARG A 279 -17.07 5.30 -30.20
C ARG A 279 -16.79 4.25 -31.27
N HIS A 280 -16.04 3.21 -30.94
CA HIS A 280 -15.63 2.19 -31.91
C HIS A 280 -16.59 1.00 -32.00
N LEU A 281 -17.21 0.61 -30.87
CA LEU A 281 -18.06 -0.58 -30.80
C LEU A 281 -19.57 -0.27 -30.82
N GLY A 282 -19.94 1.00 -30.64
CA GLY A 282 -21.33 1.44 -30.57
C GLY A 282 -22.02 1.00 -29.29
N GLU A 283 -23.34 0.78 -29.36
CA GLU A 283 -24.13 0.34 -28.21
C GLU A 283 -23.66 -1.03 -27.66
N PRO A 284 -23.66 -1.23 -26.32
CA PRO A 284 -23.26 -2.50 -25.72
C PRO A 284 -24.11 -3.68 -26.18
N ARG A 285 -23.47 -4.82 -26.45
CA ARG A 285 -24.13 -6.05 -26.95
C ARG A 285 -23.87 -7.30 -26.13
N HIS A 286 -23.15 -7.20 -25.00
CA HIS A 286 -22.82 -8.35 -24.13
C HIS A 286 -22.28 -9.55 -24.93
N ALA A 287 -21.24 -9.32 -25.74
CA ALA A 287 -20.78 -10.30 -26.74
C ALA A 287 -19.27 -10.55 -26.72
N LEU A 288 -18.50 -9.72 -26.02
CA LEU A 288 -17.04 -9.68 -26.13
C LEU A 288 -16.36 -10.43 -24.99
N ASP A 289 -15.28 -11.15 -25.28
CA ASP A 289 -14.31 -11.52 -24.25
C ASP A 289 -13.38 -10.33 -24.00
N VAL A 290 -13.44 -9.78 -22.80
CA VAL A 290 -12.75 -8.55 -22.43
C VAL A 290 -11.70 -8.83 -21.37
N LEU A 291 -10.54 -8.20 -21.54
CA LEU A 291 -9.50 -8.10 -20.52
C LEU A 291 -9.36 -6.65 -20.04
N ASP A 292 -9.55 -6.43 -18.75
CA ASP A 292 -9.15 -5.22 -18.02
C ASP A 292 -7.71 -5.38 -17.54
N ALA A 293 -6.77 -4.88 -18.33
CA ALA A 293 -5.34 -5.04 -18.15
C ALA A 293 -4.81 -4.03 -17.12
N GLY A 294 -4.42 -4.54 -15.94
CA GLY A 294 -4.06 -3.74 -14.77
C GLY A 294 -5.30 -3.09 -14.13
N CYS A 295 -6.29 -3.92 -13.80
CA CYS A 295 -7.62 -3.47 -13.42
C CYS A 295 -7.67 -2.63 -12.13
N GLY A 296 -6.62 -2.64 -11.31
CA GLY A 296 -6.56 -1.90 -10.04
C GLY A 296 -7.75 -2.27 -9.14
N THR A 297 -8.46 -1.27 -8.62
CA THR A 297 -9.69 -1.46 -7.83
C THR A 297 -10.95 -1.67 -8.69
N GLY A 298 -10.77 -1.91 -10.00
CA GLY A 298 -11.82 -2.27 -10.94
C GLY A 298 -12.69 -1.11 -11.44
N LEU A 299 -12.10 0.07 -11.68
CA LEU A 299 -12.85 1.26 -12.11
C LEU A 299 -13.34 1.17 -13.56
N CYS A 300 -12.60 0.51 -14.44
CA CYS A 300 -13.04 0.23 -15.80
C CYS A 300 -14.16 -0.82 -15.82
N GLY A 301 -14.14 -1.79 -14.89
CA GLY A 301 -15.04 -2.93 -14.88
C GLY A 301 -16.52 -2.59 -15.10
N PRO A 302 -17.16 -1.80 -14.23
CA PRO A 302 -18.58 -1.45 -14.40
C PRO A 302 -18.92 -0.70 -15.69
N LEU A 303 -17.96 0.06 -16.23
CA LEU A 303 -18.15 0.82 -17.47
C LEU A 303 -18.07 -0.07 -18.71
N ILE A 304 -17.31 -1.16 -18.62
CA ILE A 304 -17.03 -2.07 -19.73
C ILE A 304 -17.87 -3.35 -19.68
N ALA A 305 -18.32 -3.77 -18.49
CA ALA A 305 -19.17 -4.94 -18.28
C ALA A 305 -20.37 -5.05 -19.24
N PRO A 306 -21.08 -3.96 -19.61
CA PRO A 306 -22.19 -4.06 -20.58
C PRO A 306 -21.79 -4.61 -21.97
N TYR A 307 -20.52 -4.49 -22.35
CA TYR A 307 -20.00 -5.02 -23.63
C TYR A 307 -19.56 -6.47 -23.53
N ALA A 308 -19.19 -6.92 -22.32
CA ALA A 308 -18.52 -8.18 -22.09
C ALA A 308 -19.53 -9.32 -21.95
N ARG A 309 -19.28 -10.44 -22.63
CA ARG A 309 -19.86 -11.74 -22.24
C ARG A 309 -19.02 -12.43 -21.16
N HIS A 310 -17.72 -12.10 -21.13
CA HIS A 310 -16.77 -12.51 -20.11
C HIS A 310 -15.80 -11.35 -19.87
N LEU A 311 -15.66 -10.93 -18.63
CA LEU A 311 -14.76 -9.86 -18.19
C LEU A 311 -13.70 -10.43 -17.24
N ALA A 312 -12.47 -10.51 -17.72
CA ALA A 312 -11.29 -10.83 -16.91
C ALA A 312 -10.60 -9.55 -16.44
N GLY A 313 -10.11 -9.54 -15.20
CA GLY A 313 -9.18 -8.53 -14.69
C GLY A 313 -7.85 -9.15 -14.30
N VAL A 314 -6.76 -8.44 -14.56
CA VAL A 314 -5.42 -8.79 -14.09
C VAL A 314 -4.80 -7.60 -13.38
N ASP A 315 -4.16 -7.83 -12.24
CA ASP A 315 -3.41 -6.81 -11.52
C ASP A 315 -2.27 -7.46 -10.72
N LEU A 316 -1.20 -6.70 -10.46
CA LEU A 316 -0.06 -7.20 -9.69
C LEU A 316 -0.35 -7.23 -8.18
N SER A 317 -1.28 -6.38 -7.69
CA SER A 317 -1.62 -6.25 -6.28
C SER A 317 -2.84 -7.08 -5.90
N GLN A 318 -2.66 -8.05 -5.00
CA GLN A 318 -3.79 -8.82 -4.44
C GLN A 318 -4.82 -7.91 -3.74
N ARG A 319 -4.36 -6.87 -3.04
CA ARG A 319 -5.24 -5.94 -2.33
C ARG A 319 -6.11 -5.15 -3.29
N MET A 320 -5.57 -4.77 -4.45
CA MET A 320 -6.35 -4.12 -5.50
C MET A 320 -7.39 -5.07 -6.08
N LEU A 321 -7.02 -6.32 -6.37
CA LEU A 321 -7.96 -7.35 -6.82
C LEU A 321 -9.08 -7.62 -5.81
N ASP A 322 -8.77 -7.63 -4.52
CA ASP A 322 -9.80 -7.80 -3.48
C ASP A 322 -10.81 -6.66 -3.49
N LYS A 323 -10.38 -5.42 -3.81
CA LYS A 323 -11.29 -4.28 -4.03
C LYS A 323 -12.04 -4.39 -5.36
N ALA A 324 -11.39 -4.82 -6.44
CA ALA A 324 -12.03 -5.04 -7.74
C ALA A 324 -13.13 -6.10 -7.64
N ARG A 325 -12.94 -7.15 -6.84
CA ARG A 325 -13.94 -8.19 -6.58
C ARG A 325 -15.24 -7.62 -6.02
N LEU A 326 -15.17 -6.56 -5.20
CA LEU A 326 -16.35 -5.90 -4.64
C LEU A 326 -17.20 -5.16 -5.69
N ARG A 327 -16.68 -4.99 -6.92
CA ARG A 327 -17.45 -4.41 -8.04
C ARG A 327 -18.48 -5.39 -8.60
N ASP A 328 -18.33 -6.69 -8.35
CA ASP A 328 -19.26 -7.75 -8.76
C ASP A 328 -19.56 -7.78 -10.26
N VAL A 329 -18.54 -7.51 -11.08
CA VAL A 329 -18.64 -7.50 -12.56
C VAL A 329 -17.58 -8.36 -13.26
N TYR A 330 -16.59 -8.85 -12.52
CA TYR A 330 -15.48 -9.64 -13.07
C TYR A 330 -15.78 -11.14 -12.92
N ASP A 331 -15.72 -11.87 -14.02
CA ASP A 331 -15.81 -13.33 -14.01
C ASP A 331 -14.54 -13.96 -13.43
N THR A 332 -13.38 -13.35 -13.73
CA THR A 332 -12.07 -13.81 -13.26
C THR A 332 -11.18 -12.64 -12.87
N LEU A 333 -10.42 -12.82 -11.80
CA LEU A 333 -9.41 -11.87 -11.30
C LEU A 333 -8.11 -12.63 -11.06
N THR A 334 -7.04 -12.23 -11.73
CA THR A 334 -5.74 -12.92 -11.68
C THR A 334 -4.65 -12.01 -11.13
N LYS A 335 -3.90 -12.49 -10.13
CA LYS A 335 -2.69 -11.81 -9.66
C LYS A 335 -1.51 -12.17 -10.55
N ALA A 336 -1.06 -11.24 -11.38
CA ALA A 336 0.08 -11.42 -12.25
C ALA A 336 0.66 -10.07 -12.73
N GLU A 337 1.93 -10.08 -13.15
CA GLU A 337 2.49 -8.99 -13.94
C GLU A 337 1.88 -9.04 -15.35
N LEU A 338 1.49 -7.88 -15.87
CA LEU A 338 0.67 -7.77 -17.08
C LEU A 338 1.34 -8.39 -18.31
N THR A 339 2.62 -8.11 -18.55
CA THR A 339 3.34 -8.64 -19.71
C THR A 339 3.44 -10.16 -19.63
N GLY A 340 3.87 -10.69 -18.49
CA GLY A 340 3.93 -12.14 -18.25
C GLY A 340 2.56 -12.81 -18.42
N PHE A 341 1.50 -12.21 -17.88
CA PHE A 341 0.12 -12.71 -18.04
C PHE A 341 -0.28 -12.79 -19.53
N LEU A 342 -0.02 -11.74 -20.30
CA LEU A 342 -0.33 -11.72 -21.74
C LEU A 342 0.53 -12.71 -22.52
N GLU A 343 1.79 -12.93 -22.14
CA GLU A 343 2.70 -13.89 -22.76
C GLU A 343 2.32 -15.34 -22.52
N ASP A 344 1.76 -15.66 -21.35
CA ASP A 344 1.27 -17.00 -21.03
C ASP A 344 -0.16 -17.24 -21.52
N ALA A 345 -0.92 -16.17 -21.80
CA ALA A 345 -2.29 -16.27 -22.28
C ALA A 345 -2.41 -16.93 -23.67
N VAL A 346 -3.53 -17.63 -23.87
CA VAL A 346 -3.86 -18.30 -25.14
C VAL A 346 -3.98 -17.25 -26.26
N PRO A 347 -3.35 -17.46 -27.43
CA PRO A 347 -3.50 -16.55 -28.57
C PRO A 347 -4.96 -16.42 -29.03
N ALA A 348 -5.34 -15.23 -29.52
CA ALA A 348 -6.68 -14.95 -30.04
C ALA A 348 -7.84 -15.34 -29.08
N SER A 349 -7.66 -15.05 -27.79
CA SER A 349 -8.63 -15.34 -26.72
C SER A 349 -9.46 -14.14 -26.28
N CYS A 350 -9.09 -12.91 -26.65
CA CYS A 350 -9.84 -11.69 -26.30
C CYS A 350 -10.28 -10.90 -27.54
N ASP A 351 -11.45 -10.25 -27.45
CA ASP A 351 -11.94 -9.32 -28.46
C ASP A 351 -11.56 -7.87 -28.15
N LEU A 352 -11.42 -7.54 -26.86
CA LEU A 352 -11.11 -6.21 -26.36
C LEU A 352 -10.14 -6.30 -25.17
N ILE A 353 -9.08 -5.51 -25.21
CA ILE A 353 -8.21 -5.22 -24.07
C ILE A 353 -8.37 -3.73 -23.74
N VAL A 354 -8.68 -3.42 -22.49
CA VAL A 354 -8.70 -2.05 -21.97
C VAL A 354 -7.61 -1.88 -20.91
N SER A 355 -6.96 -0.71 -20.85
CA SER A 355 -5.95 -0.41 -19.83
C SER A 355 -5.93 1.07 -19.49
N ALA A 356 -6.24 1.44 -18.25
CA ALA A 356 -6.19 2.82 -17.78
C ALA A 356 -5.07 2.99 -16.74
N ASP A 357 -4.08 3.86 -17.05
CA ASP A 357 -3.01 4.28 -16.12
C ASP A 357 -2.12 3.15 -15.56
N VAL A 358 -1.94 2.10 -16.35
CA VAL A 358 -1.05 0.96 -16.03
C VAL A 358 0.25 1.06 -16.81
N LEU A 359 0.15 1.41 -18.10
CA LEU A 359 1.28 1.54 -19.00
C LEU A 359 2.20 2.73 -18.65
N ILE A 360 1.77 3.60 -17.74
CA ILE A 360 2.60 4.65 -17.13
C ILE A 360 3.65 4.10 -16.15
N TYR A 361 3.67 2.79 -15.91
CA TYR A 361 4.74 2.09 -15.20
C TYR A 361 5.68 1.33 -16.13
N PHE A 362 5.52 1.49 -17.45
CA PHE A 362 6.34 0.87 -18.49
C PHE A 362 7.05 1.98 -19.27
N GLY A 363 8.38 1.91 -19.36
CA GLY A 363 9.15 2.72 -20.28
C GLY A 363 9.05 2.15 -21.68
N GLU A 364 9.60 0.97 -21.88
CA GLU A 364 9.46 0.20 -23.11
C GLU A 364 8.10 -0.52 -23.17
N LEU A 365 7.43 -0.39 -24.31
CA LEU A 365 6.07 -0.91 -24.53
C LEU A 365 6.04 -2.07 -25.55
N ASP A 366 7.13 -2.30 -26.28
CA ASP A 366 7.23 -3.26 -27.38
C ASP A 366 6.76 -4.66 -26.99
N ARG A 367 7.34 -5.22 -25.91
CA ARG A 367 7.05 -6.57 -25.43
C ARG A 367 5.58 -6.70 -24.98
N CYS A 368 5.08 -5.71 -24.24
CA CYS A 368 3.70 -5.70 -23.78
C CYS A 368 2.71 -5.62 -24.96
N PHE A 369 2.97 -4.77 -25.97
CA PHE A 369 2.09 -4.65 -27.13
C PHE A 369 2.16 -5.85 -28.06
N GLN A 370 3.32 -6.49 -28.22
CA GLN A 370 3.42 -7.76 -28.94
C GLN A 370 2.60 -8.86 -28.23
N ALA A 371 2.69 -8.94 -26.91
CA ALA A 371 1.89 -9.89 -26.13
C ALA A 371 0.39 -9.59 -26.19
N ALA A 372 -0.02 -8.32 -26.10
CA ALA A 372 -1.41 -7.89 -26.28
C ALA A 372 -1.93 -8.24 -27.68
N ALA A 373 -1.14 -7.96 -28.73
CA ALA A 373 -1.47 -8.31 -30.10
C ALA A 373 -1.63 -9.82 -30.26
N LYS A 374 -0.80 -10.67 -29.64
CA LYS A 374 -0.96 -12.13 -29.66
C LYS A 374 -2.33 -12.56 -29.09
N VAL A 375 -2.72 -11.99 -27.96
CA VAL A 375 -3.97 -12.34 -27.23
C VAL A 375 -5.22 -11.87 -27.97
N LEU A 376 -5.17 -10.75 -28.68
CA LEU A 376 -6.31 -10.24 -29.43
C LEU A 376 -6.70 -11.12 -30.62
N ARG A 377 -8.00 -11.29 -30.84
CA ARG A 377 -8.53 -11.87 -32.09
C ARG A 377 -8.29 -10.92 -33.27
N PRO A 378 -8.20 -11.44 -34.52
CA PRO A 378 -8.20 -10.59 -35.70
C PRO A 378 -9.39 -9.62 -35.69
N GLY A 379 -9.13 -8.32 -35.86
CA GLY A 379 -10.14 -7.27 -35.77
C GLY A 379 -10.52 -6.83 -34.35
N GLY A 380 -9.93 -7.44 -33.32
CA GLY A 380 -10.08 -7.05 -31.91
C GLY A 380 -9.37 -5.74 -31.57
N TRP A 381 -9.70 -5.17 -30.41
CA TRP A 381 -9.35 -3.81 -30.01
C TRP A 381 -8.43 -3.76 -28.79
N LEU A 382 -7.45 -2.87 -28.84
CA LEU A 382 -6.67 -2.42 -27.69
C LEU A 382 -6.98 -0.93 -27.45
N VAL A 383 -7.52 -0.60 -26.26
CA VAL A 383 -7.83 0.78 -25.88
C VAL A 383 -7.11 1.11 -24.58
N PHE A 384 -6.28 2.15 -24.57
CA PHE A 384 -5.45 2.43 -23.40
C PHE A 384 -5.07 3.90 -23.24
N THR A 385 -4.58 4.22 -22.04
CA THR A 385 -3.94 5.51 -21.72
C THR A 385 -2.47 5.36 -21.37
N VAL A 386 -1.68 6.37 -21.73
CA VAL A 386 -0.32 6.63 -21.21
C VAL A 386 -0.14 8.12 -20.92
N GLU A 387 0.80 8.49 -20.04
CA GLU A 387 1.20 9.89 -19.89
C GLU A 387 2.00 10.33 -21.10
N ALA A 388 1.90 11.62 -21.43
CA ALA A 388 2.36 12.12 -22.71
C ALA A 388 3.49 13.13 -22.56
N LEU A 389 4.62 12.87 -23.25
CA LEU A 389 5.71 13.83 -23.30
C LEU A 389 5.25 15.14 -23.97
N PRO A 390 5.78 16.30 -23.53
CA PRO A 390 5.39 17.60 -24.09
C PRO A 390 6.06 17.92 -25.44
N SER A 391 7.10 17.18 -25.81
CA SER A 391 7.88 17.38 -27.04
C SER A 391 8.09 16.06 -27.77
N GLU A 392 8.14 16.15 -29.10
CA GLU A 392 8.52 15.04 -29.97
C GLU A 392 10.06 14.93 -30.15
N ASP A 393 10.85 15.82 -29.56
CA ASP A 393 12.30 15.73 -29.59
C ASP A 393 12.85 14.91 -28.40
N GLY A 394 13.90 14.13 -28.66
CA GLY A 394 14.64 13.39 -27.62
C GLY A 394 14.27 11.91 -27.52
N ALA A 395 14.29 11.39 -26.29
CA ALA A 395 14.06 9.99 -25.98
C ALA A 395 12.60 9.57 -26.21
N ASP A 396 12.39 8.29 -26.49
CA ASP A 396 11.08 7.68 -26.75
C ASP A 396 10.13 7.74 -25.55
N PHE A 397 10.69 7.61 -24.35
CA PHE A 397 9.99 7.73 -23.09
C PHE A 397 10.88 8.38 -22.03
N ARG A 398 10.28 8.78 -20.91
CA ARG A 398 11.00 9.33 -19.75
C ARG A 398 10.37 8.83 -18.46
N LEU A 399 11.20 8.28 -17.57
CA LEU A 399 10.82 8.12 -16.16
C LEU A 399 10.95 9.46 -15.45
N HIS A 400 9.85 9.96 -14.89
CA HIS A 400 9.84 11.19 -14.13
C HIS A 400 10.14 10.92 -12.66
N ALA A 401 10.59 11.94 -11.94
CA ALA A 401 10.86 11.86 -10.50
C ALA A 401 9.65 11.32 -9.69
N HIS A 402 8.42 11.58 -10.15
CA HIS A 402 7.20 11.07 -9.50
C HIS A 402 6.99 9.55 -9.66
N GLY A 403 7.87 8.87 -10.39
CA GLY A 403 7.90 7.41 -10.51
C GLY A 403 7.05 6.85 -11.65
N ARG A 404 6.60 7.69 -12.59
CA ARG A 404 5.81 7.25 -13.75
C ARG A 404 6.49 7.67 -15.05
N TYR A 405 6.21 6.91 -16.10
CA TYR A 405 6.71 7.11 -17.45
C TYR A 405 5.75 7.94 -18.28
N SER A 406 6.30 8.83 -19.09
CA SER A 406 5.59 9.46 -20.21
C SER A 406 6.20 9.03 -21.53
N HIS A 407 5.39 8.99 -22.58
CA HIS A 407 5.77 8.52 -23.90
C HIS A 407 5.56 9.58 -24.97
N ARG A 408 6.43 9.52 -25.99
CA ARG A 408 6.34 10.33 -27.19
C ARG A 408 5.30 9.76 -28.17
N GLU A 409 4.61 10.62 -28.93
CA GLU A 409 3.63 10.15 -29.92
C GLU A 409 4.29 9.27 -30.99
N GLY A 410 5.43 9.71 -31.54
CA GLY A 410 6.19 8.97 -32.54
C GLY A 410 6.61 7.57 -32.06
N TYR A 411 6.99 7.43 -30.79
CA TYR A 411 7.34 6.14 -30.20
C TYR A 411 6.12 5.21 -30.19
N LEU A 412 4.96 5.68 -29.70
CA LEU A 412 3.72 4.90 -29.69
C LEU A 412 3.36 4.39 -31.09
N ARG A 413 3.43 5.27 -32.09
CA ARG A 413 3.16 4.91 -33.50
C ARG A 413 4.09 3.80 -33.99
N GLN A 414 5.38 3.89 -33.67
CA GLN A 414 6.37 2.89 -34.05
C GLN A 414 6.09 1.52 -33.42
N VAL A 415 5.92 1.46 -32.10
CA VAL A 415 5.78 0.18 -31.38
C VAL A 415 4.45 -0.50 -31.66
N LEU A 416 3.36 0.26 -31.82
CA LEU A 416 2.06 -0.29 -32.18
C LEU A 416 2.06 -0.85 -33.60
N ALA A 417 2.67 -0.14 -34.56
CA ALA A 417 2.84 -0.64 -35.92
C ALA A 417 3.69 -1.92 -35.95
N ALA A 418 4.80 -1.96 -35.20
CA ALA A 418 5.64 -3.15 -35.07
C ALA A 418 4.90 -4.36 -34.47
N ALA A 419 3.95 -4.11 -33.56
CA ALA A 419 3.09 -5.15 -32.98
C ALA A 419 1.91 -5.56 -33.91
N GLY A 420 1.73 -4.94 -35.07
CA GLY A 420 0.60 -5.22 -35.98
C GLY A 420 -0.74 -4.65 -35.50
N LEU A 421 -0.69 -3.60 -34.67
CA LEU A 421 -1.85 -2.88 -34.15
C LEU A 421 -2.02 -1.56 -34.91
N ALA A 422 -3.05 -1.49 -35.75
CA ALA A 422 -3.36 -0.29 -36.51
C ALA A 422 -4.01 0.75 -35.60
N ILE A 423 -3.48 1.98 -35.57
CA ILE A 423 -4.04 3.07 -34.79
C ILE A 423 -5.28 3.61 -35.48
N GLU A 424 -6.42 3.57 -34.78
CA GLU A 424 -7.72 4.10 -35.23
C GLU A 424 -8.05 5.41 -34.50
N GLY A 425 -7.49 5.62 -33.31
CA GLY A 425 -7.60 6.86 -32.55
C GLY A 425 -6.31 7.13 -31.75
N LEU A 426 -5.82 8.37 -31.80
CA LEU A 426 -4.70 8.84 -31.00
C LEU A 426 -4.95 10.30 -30.64
N GLU A 427 -5.35 10.53 -29.39
CA GLU A 427 -5.86 11.81 -28.93
C GLU A 427 -5.09 12.28 -27.70
N ARG A 428 -4.72 13.56 -27.69
CA ARG A 428 -4.18 14.20 -26.49
C ARG A 428 -5.35 14.47 -25.53
N VAL A 429 -5.24 13.97 -24.30
CA VAL A 429 -6.30 14.08 -23.29
C VAL A 429 -5.73 14.53 -21.94
N LEU A 430 -6.57 15.16 -21.14
CA LEU A 430 -6.30 15.38 -19.72
C LEU A 430 -6.72 14.12 -18.94
N LEU A 431 -5.75 13.40 -18.37
CA LEU A 431 -6.02 12.16 -17.63
C LEU A 431 -6.55 12.43 -16.22
N ARG A 432 -5.92 13.40 -15.55
CA ARG A 432 -6.20 13.79 -14.16
C ARG A 432 -5.54 15.12 -13.80
N ALA A 433 -5.84 15.64 -12.62
CA ALA A 433 -5.14 16.76 -12.01
C ALA A 433 -4.37 16.30 -10.77
N GLU A 434 -3.10 16.64 -10.67
CA GLU A 434 -2.24 16.34 -9.51
C GLU A 434 -1.79 17.64 -8.86
N ALA A 435 -2.17 17.85 -7.60
CA ALA A 435 -1.89 19.09 -6.87
C ALA A 435 -2.35 20.38 -7.60
N GLY A 436 -3.42 20.28 -8.40
CA GLY A 436 -3.94 21.39 -9.21
C GLY A 436 -3.35 21.48 -10.62
N GLU A 437 -2.26 20.74 -10.90
CA GLU A 437 -1.63 20.74 -12.22
C GLU A 437 -2.20 19.64 -13.12
N PRO A 438 -2.47 19.92 -14.41
CA PRO A 438 -2.95 18.91 -15.34
C PRO A 438 -1.88 17.86 -15.65
N VAL A 439 -2.30 16.59 -15.70
CA VAL A 439 -1.49 15.50 -16.24
C VAL A 439 -2.04 15.12 -17.61
N ASP A 440 -1.31 15.53 -18.64
CA ASP A 440 -1.63 15.20 -20.02
C ASP A 440 -1.24 13.76 -20.36
N GLY A 441 -2.04 13.14 -21.22
CA GLY A 441 -1.84 11.80 -21.70
C GLY A 441 -2.25 11.61 -23.15
N TRP A 442 -1.98 10.42 -23.65
CA TRP A 442 -2.50 9.90 -24.90
C TRP A 442 -3.63 8.92 -24.61
N MET A 443 -4.79 9.15 -25.21
CA MET A 443 -5.83 8.14 -25.35
C MET A 443 -5.63 7.45 -26.70
N VAL A 444 -5.42 6.14 -26.69
CA VAL A 444 -5.08 5.38 -27.88
C VAL A 444 -6.10 4.27 -28.08
N SER A 445 -6.60 4.16 -29.30
CA SER A 445 -7.44 3.04 -29.74
C SER A 445 -6.80 2.39 -30.96
N CYS A 446 -6.52 1.10 -30.84
CA CYS A 446 -5.88 0.32 -31.89
C CYS A 446 -6.69 -0.91 -32.23
N ARG A 447 -6.60 -1.33 -33.48
CA ARG A 447 -7.25 -2.52 -34.00
C ARG A 447 -6.21 -3.51 -34.53
N LYS A 448 -6.32 -4.78 -34.13
CA LYS A 448 -5.47 -5.83 -34.67
C LYS A 448 -5.83 -6.11 -36.13
N GLY A 449 -4.84 -6.00 -37.01
CA GLY A 449 -5.01 -6.31 -38.43
C GLY A 449 -5.47 -7.76 -38.65
N ALA A 450 -6.21 -8.00 -39.74
CA ALA A 450 -6.43 -9.36 -40.22
C ALA A 450 -5.07 -9.97 -40.62
N PRO A 451 -4.80 -11.27 -40.35
CA PRO A 451 -3.58 -11.90 -40.84
C PRO A 451 -3.50 -11.71 -42.35
N SER A 452 -2.39 -11.15 -42.83
CA SER A 452 -2.13 -11.07 -44.27
C SER A 452 -2.19 -12.48 -44.82
N ALA A 453 -3.09 -12.73 -45.77
CA ALA A 453 -3.09 -13.99 -46.50
C ALA A 453 -1.79 -14.02 -47.30
N ALA A 454 -0.80 -14.76 -46.80
CA ALA A 454 0.40 -15.06 -47.56
C ALA A 454 -0.04 -15.76 -48.86
N HIS A 455 0.23 -15.11 -49.99
CA HIS A 455 0.05 -15.65 -51.34
C HIS A 455 1.19 -16.60 -51.69
#